data_AF-A0A329SSE9-F1
#
_entry.id   AF-A0A329SSE9-F1
#
_cell.length_a   1.000
_cell.length_b   1.000
_cell.length_c   1.000
_cell.angle_alpha   90.00
_cell.angle_beta   90.00
_cell.angle_gamma   90.00
#
_symmetry.space_group_name_H-M   'P 1'
#
loop_
_entity.id
_entity.type
_entity.pdbx_description
1 polymer ?
#
loop_
_entity_poly.entity_id
_entity_poly.type
_entity_poly.pdbx_seq_one_letter_code
_entity_poly.pdbx_strand_id
1 'polypeptide(L)'
;MDTFDRAFQAAGNYWNHLQVGHRGRYSVQRLLSLRDYCERTSPMRVFLVCTMSLVPSFIMAILVECIPLKPPDEGWKANYAFWIRLYVSSLPTAFGAVFQVKETIEPGVISKAGILVTGIGSCTCYVALTMLIAVLWKFPIPFGYVLTVAPFVFFYMAFFLLSIGPRVLRKSPALRHKLFSQMTVIAAQGVLAIAYPTFSAIFNQLSATQQSIFIFVLPLIKFSVKQVIAKASAHLKECVGLIVVFSVDVCNALYVVVCMQTAISPVTTTVMITSDAFFVLLALRSIYYQLNATQGRLQSLNSSKGNYLEDLLVLIRGIFRENDNSNGAPVSIRVSAPLPLPISIESARYLNEIEHTKRRNARDTHSTNYLSVVPTATTWIESMPSSTNRQQDRGELDWAVLNATSAFDVTNNAPNTLRVHPARQLADNLMPGPPLPVAVSIRTSTQQTESRSKSRISASPSTQDASIQDVQNALQTLFHSEYVVMGEYIECAIPVLYAVYLAFLYHLPTAAYYPHTRSLTSEKFVRAVMNLFLYSLVEFASFTGLSIVLRRKFGFSPLYQLAFVLETQVATLQGHLFLWISVILQMTLIHNGVDLEAPFK
;
A
#
# COMPACT_ATOMS: atom_id res chain seq x y z
N MET A 1 -10.43 40.11 -9.82
CA MET A 1 -9.64 39.50 -8.72
C MET A 1 -10.42 38.39 -8.04
N ASP A 2 -11.61 38.69 -7.53
CA ASP A 2 -12.44 37.75 -6.75
C ASP A 2 -12.91 36.47 -7.49
N THR A 3 -13.03 36.53 -8.82
CA THR A 3 -13.31 35.36 -9.68
C THR A 3 -12.07 34.51 -9.95
N PHE A 4 -10.89 35.13 -10.02
CA PHE A 4 -9.62 34.45 -10.24
C PHE A 4 -9.18 33.70 -8.98
N ASP A 5 -9.34 34.31 -7.80
CA ASP A 5 -9.06 33.65 -6.52
C ASP A 5 -10.03 32.48 -6.25
N ARG A 6 -11.31 32.63 -6.60
CA ARG A 6 -12.27 31.51 -6.55
C ARG A 6 -11.94 30.41 -7.54
N ALA A 7 -11.54 30.74 -8.77
CA ALA A 7 -11.10 29.76 -9.76
C ALA A 7 -9.80 29.06 -9.32
N PHE A 8 -8.86 29.78 -8.70
CA PHE A 8 -7.61 29.25 -8.18
C PHE A 8 -7.84 28.36 -6.96
N GLN A 9 -8.73 28.74 -6.05
CA GLN A 9 -9.16 27.89 -4.93
C GLN A 9 -9.94 26.66 -5.40
N ALA A 10 -10.82 26.80 -6.38
CA ALA A 10 -11.53 25.68 -6.99
C ALA A 10 -10.57 24.71 -7.68
N ALA A 11 -9.59 25.25 -8.43
CA ALA A 11 -8.52 24.46 -9.04
C ALA A 11 -7.62 23.80 -7.99
N GLY A 12 -7.28 24.49 -6.90
CA GLY A 12 -6.52 23.94 -5.78
C GLY A 12 -7.27 22.84 -5.04
N ASN A 13 -8.57 23.00 -4.80
CA ASN A 13 -9.43 21.98 -4.19
C ASN A 13 -9.61 20.76 -5.12
N TYR A 14 -9.77 21.01 -6.42
CA TYR A 14 -9.82 19.96 -7.44
C TYR A 14 -8.49 19.20 -7.52
N TRP A 15 -7.36 19.91 -7.49
CA TRP A 15 -6.01 19.34 -7.44
C TRP A 15 -5.82 18.48 -6.19
N ASN A 16 -6.22 18.97 -5.02
CA ASN A 16 -6.15 18.21 -3.77
C ASN A 16 -7.00 16.94 -3.81
N HIS A 17 -8.18 16.98 -4.44
CA HIS A 17 -9.05 15.81 -4.61
C HIS A 17 -8.50 14.79 -5.64
N LEU A 18 -7.70 15.26 -6.59
CA LEU A 18 -7.01 14.43 -7.57
C LEU A 18 -5.77 13.75 -6.99
N GLN A 19 -5.18 14.25 -5.91
CA GLN A 19 -4.03 13.62 -5.29
C GLN A 19 -4.40 12.28 -4.66
N VAL A 20 -3.77 11.21 -5.15
CA VAL A 20 -3.99 9.83 -4.67
C VAL A 20 -3.67 9.71 -3.18
N GLY A 21 -2.65 10.42 -2.70
CA GLY A 21 -2.27 10.48 -1.29
C GLY A 21 -3.35 11.07 -0.37
N HIS A 22 -4.39 11.73 -0.89
CA HIS A 22 -5.49 12.26 -0.08
C HIS A 22 -6.72 11.36 -0.08
N ARG A 23 -6.72 10.24 -0.83
CA ARG A 23 -7.88 9.33 -0.92
C ARG A 23 -7.96 8.29 0.20
N GLY A 24 -6.88 8.12 0.95
CA GLY A 24 -6.78 7.14 2.04
C GLY A 24 -6.56 7.79 3.40
N ARG A 25 -6.76 6.99 4.45
CA ARG A 25 -6.45 7.33 5.85
C ARG A 25 -6.03 6.05 6.56
N TYR A 26 -5.08 6.15 7.49
CA TYR A 26 -4.71 5.02 8.33
C TYR A 26 -5.89 4.57 9.22
N SER A 27 -5.98 3.26 9.44
CA SER A 27 -6.74 2.69 10.54
C SER A 27 -5.94 2.79 11.85
N VAL A 28 -6.63 2.72 12.99
CA VAL A 28 -5.98 2.60 14.31
C VAL A 28 -5.07 1.37 14.35
N GLN A 29 -5.50 0.25 13.76
CA GLN A 29 -4.70 -0.97 13.65
C GLN A 29 -3.38 -0.76 12.87
N ARG A 30 -3.42 -0.10 11.71
CA ARG A 30 -2.20 0.20 10.93
C ARG A 30 -1.26 1.15 11.66
N LEU A 31 -1.82 2.14 12.37
CA LEU A 31 -1.05 3.05 13.19
C LEU A 31 -0.30 2.31 14.31
N LEU A 32 -1.00 1.43 15.04
CA LEU A 32 -0.40 0.60 16.09
C LEU A 32 0.66 -0.36 15.55
N SER A 33 0.40 -1.02 14.41
CA SER A 33 1.40 -1.90 13.80
C SER A 33 2.64 -1.15 13.36
N LEU A 34 2.51 0.08 12.83
CA LEU A 34 3.64 0.91 12.46
C LEU A 34 4.45 1.32 13.71
N ARG A 35 3.76 1.73 14.78
CA ARG A 35 4.39 2.06 16.06
C ARG A 35 5.18 0.88 16.63
N ASP A 36 4.56 -0.31 16.68
CA ASP A 36 5.21 -1.54 17.13
C ASP A 36 6.40 -1.93 16.23
N TYR A 37 6.30 -1.70 14.93
CA TYR A 37 7.39 -1.94 13.98
C TYR A 37 8.57 -0.99 14.23
N CYS A 38 8.30 0.29 14.50
CA CYS A 38 9.33 1.29 14.84
C CYS A 38 10.07 0.93 16.14
N GLU A 39 9.39 0.36 17.13
CA GLU A 39 10.01 -0.02 18.40
C GLU A 39 10.80 -1.34 18.33
N ARG A 40 10.30 -2.32 17.56
CA ARG A 40 10.87 -3.67 17.52
C ARG A 40 12.00 -3.85 16.52
N THR A 41 12.03 -3.04 15.46
CA THR A 41 12.88 -3.30 14.30
C THR A 41 14.20 -2.54 14.42
N SER A 42 15.33 -3.23 14.24
CA SER A 42 16.64 -2.57 14.24
C SER A 42 16.86 -1.75 12.95
N PRO A 43 17.64 -0.65 13.00
CA PRO A 43 17.97 0.14 11.80
C PRO A 43 18.61 -0.69 10.68
N MET A 44 19.41 -1.70 11.03
CA MET A 44 20.04 -2.59 10.04
C MET A 44 19.00 -3.42 9.28
N ARG A 45 17.99 -3.97 9.97
CA ARG A 45 16.90 -4.70 9.32
C ARG A 45 16.10 -3.78 8.39
N VAL A 46 15.80 -2.55 8.83
CA VAL A 46 15.14 -1.54 7.99
C VAL A 46 15.94 -1.27 6.72
N PHE A 47 17.25 -1.06 6.84
CA PHE A 47 18.13 -0.85 5.68
C PHE A 47 18.15 -2.06 4.74
N LEU A 48 18.26 -3.28 5.27
CA LEU A 48 18.24 -4.51 4.46
C LEU A 48 16.91 -4.70 3.73
N VAL A 49 15.78 -4.46 4.40
CA VAL A 49 14.45 -4.52 3.76
C VAL A 49 14.37 -3.51 2.61
N CYS A 50 14.76 -2.26 2.85
CA CYS A 50 14.73 -1.22 1.80
C CYS A 50 15.68 -1.50 0.63
N THR A 51 16.80 -2.18 0.83
CA THR A 51 17.75 -2.46 -0.28
C THR A 51 17.39 -3.75 -1.02
N MET A 52 16.96 -4.79 -0.32
CA MET A 52 16.70 -6.12 -0.91
C MET A 52 15.32 -6.26 -1.53
N SER A 53 14.36 -5.37 -1.24
CA SER A 53 12.99 -5.52 -1.72
C SER A 53 12.85 -5.49 -3.25
N LEU A 54 13.69 -4.73 -3.98
CA LEU A 54 13.59 -4.62 -5.43
C LEU A 54 14.46 -5.64 -6.19
N VAL A 55 15.49 -6.16 -5.52
CA VAL A 55 16.57 -6.98 -6.10
C VAL A 55 16.08 -8.30 -6.73
N PRO A 56 15.16 -9.09 -6.12
CA PRO A 56 14.76 -10.39 -6.66
C PRO A 56 14.24 -10.34 -8.10
N SER A 57 13.48 -9.30 -8.43
CA SER A 57 12.92 -9.13 -9.78
C SER A 57 13.99 -8.79 -10.82
N PHE A 58 15.00 -7.98 -10.46
CA PHE A 58 16.15 -7.71 -11.33
C PHE A 58 17.06 -8.93 -11.49
N ILE A 59 17.28 -9.72 -10.42
CA ILE A 59 18.02 -10.99 -10.52
C ILE A 59 17.32 -11.91 -11.50
N MET A 60 16.00 -12.06 -11.40
CA MET A 60 15.24 -12.88 -12.35
C MET A 60 15.37 -12.37 -13.78
N ALA A 61 15.37 -11.05 -14.01
CA ALA A 61 15.63 -10.49 -15.34
C ALA A 61 17.03 -10.86 -15.86
N ILE A 62 18.07 -10.70 -15.05
CA ILE A 62 19.44 -11.08 -15.42
C ILE A 62 19.53 -12.59 -15.75
N LEU A 63 18.90 -13.45 -14.93
CA LEU A 63 18.86 -14.89 -15.19
C LEU A 63 18.20 -15.23 -16.54
N VAL A 64 17.15 -14.49 -16.91
CA VAL A 64 16.49 -14.62 -18.21
C VAL A 64 17.38 -14.13 -19.35
N GLU A 65 18.20 -13.09 -19.13
CA GLU A 65 19.18 -12.60 -20.13
C GLU A 65 20.33 -13.57 -20.40
N CYS A 66 20.65 -14.45 -19.43
CA CYS A 66 21.65 -15.49 -19.58
C CYS A 66 21.23 -16.61 -20.56
N ILE A 67 19.95 -16.68 -20.96
CA ILE A 67 19.47 -17.65 -21.94
C ILE A 67 19.89 -17.18 -23.36
N PRO A 68 20.77 -17.92 -24.06
CA PRO A 68 21.33 -17.48 -25.33
C PRO A 68 20.27 -17.44 -26.43
N LEU A 69 20.29 -16.37 -27.22
CA LEU A 69 19.42 -16.20 -28.39
C LEU A 69 20.21 -16.36 -29.68
N LYS A 70 19.50 -16.79 -30.73
CA LYS A 70 20.00 -16.85 -32.11
C LYS A 70 19.46 -15.69 -32.93
N PRO A 71 20.01 -15.41 -34.12
CA PRO A 71 19.42 -14.45 -35.04
C PRO A 71 17.96 -14.80 -35.36
N PRO A 72 17.04 -13.81 -35.38
CA PRO A 72 15.64 -14.04 -35.67
C PRO A 72 15.40 -14.55 -37.10
N ASP A 73 16.33 -14.28 -38.02
CA ASP A 73 16.28 -14.68 -39.44
C ASP A 73 16.37 -16.21 -39.63
N GLU A 74 16.89 -16.95 -38.64
CA GLU A 74 16.91 -18.42 -38.65
C GLU A 74 15.52 -19.04 -38.40
N GLY A 75 14.51 -18.21 -38.13
CA GLY A 75 13.12 -18.61 -37.95
C GLY A 75 12.78 -19.12 -36.55
N TRP A 76 11.49 -19.40 -36.35
CA TRP A 76 10.93 -19.69 -35.03
C TRP A 76 11.42 -21.01 -34.41
N LYS A 77 11.76 -22.01 -35.23
CA LYS A 77 12.26 -23.32 -34.77
C LYS A 77 13.69 -23.24 -34.23
N ALA A 78 14.56 -22.51 -34.93
CA ALA A 78 15.94 -22.32 -34.51
C ALA A 78 16.01 -21.49 -33.21
N ASN A 79 15.04 -20.60 -33.01
CA ASN A 79 14.89 -19.75 -31.82
C ASN A 79 14.10 -20.43 -30.68
N TYR A 80 14.31 -21.72 -30.42
CA TYR A 80 13.60 -22.42 -29.33
C TYR A 80 13.85 -21.79 -27.95
N ALA A 81 15.05 -21.25 -27.74
CA ALA A 81 15.45 -20.57 -26.51
C ALA A 81 14.61 -19.32 -26.23
N PHE A 82 14.10 -18.64 -27.27
CA PHE A 82 13.18 -17.51 -27.11
C PHE A 82 11.86 -17.95 -26.46
N TRP A 83 11.31 -19.10 -26.84
CA TRP A 83 10.08 -19.63 -26.24
C TRP A 83 10.26 -20.03 -24.78
N ILE A 84 11.42 -20.64 -24.46
CA ILE A 84 11.79 -20.96 -23.07
C ILE A 84 11.89 -19.66 -22.26
N ARG A 85 12.58 -18.65 -22.81
CA ARG A 85 12.75 -17.34 -22.19
C ARG A 85 11.40 -16.67 -21.90
N LEU A 86 10.48 -16.69 -22.88
CA LEU A 86 9.12 -16.17 -22.77
C LEU A 86 8.30 -16.89 -21.69
N TYR A 87 8.48 -18.20 -21.55
CA TYR A 87 7.83 -18.99 -20.52
C TYR A 87 8.38 -18.69 -19.12
N VAL A 88 9.71 -18.66 -18.97
CA VAL A 88 10.40 -18.39 -17.69
C VAL A 88 10.13 -16.97 -17.21
N SER A 89 10.02 -15.98 -18.09
CA SER A 89 9.71 -14.59 -17.71
C SER A 89 8.22 -14.36 -17.39
N SER A 90 7.32 -15.06 -18.09
CA SER A 90 5.87 -14.92 -17.84
C SER A 90 5.42 -15.63 -16.56
N LEU A 91 6.11 -16.68 -16.09
CA LEU A 91 5.74 -17.42 -14.89
C LEU A 91 5.73 -16.57 -13.59
N PRO A 92 6.83 -15.87 -13.21
CA PRO A 92 6.83 -14.99 -12.04
C PRO A 92 5.78 -13.89 -12.14
N THR A 93 5.53 -13.39 -13.35
CA THR A 93 4.49 -12.39 -13.63
C THR A 93 3.10 -12.94 -13.36
N ALA A 94 2.78 -14.15 -13.84
CA ALA A 94 1.48 -14.79 -13.63
C ALA A 94 1.25 -15.11 -12.14
N PHE A 95 2.23 -15.71 -11.44
CA PHE A 95 2.13 -15.94 -10.01
C PHE A 95 2.04 -14.64 -9.21
N GLY A 96 2.80 -13.63 -9.61
CA GLY A 96 2.73 -12.29 -9.07
C GLY A 96 1.32 -11.71 -9.14
N ALA A 97 0.67 -11.80 -10.30
CA ALA A 97 -0.72 -11.38 -10.48
C ALA A 97 -1.69 -12.18 -9.60
N VAL A 98 -1.51 -13.51 -9.50
CA VAL A 98 -2.33 -14.34 -8.58
C VAL A 98 -2.19 -13.88 -7.13
N PHE A 99 -0.97 -13.59 -6.67
CA PHE A 99 -0.73 -13.15 -5.30
C PHE A 99 -1.30 -11.76 -5.02
N GLN A 100 -1.21 -10.82 -5.97
CA GLN A 100 -1.85 -9.50 -5.87
C GLN A 100 -3.35 -9.64 -5.60
N VAL A 101 -4.05 -10.50 -6.35
CA VAL A 101 -5.50 -10.70 -6.16
C VAL A 101 -5.77 -11.48 -4.87
N LYS A 102 -4.98 -12.53 -4.59
CA LYS A 102 -5.16 -13.41 -3.43
C LYS A 102 -5.07 -12.65 -2.10
N GLU A 103 -4.15 -11.70 -1.95
CA GLU A 103 -4.02 -10.91 -0.72
C GLU A 103 -5.28 -10.06 -0.44
N THR A 104 -6.03 -9.69 -1.48
CA THR A 104 -7.25 -8.87 -1.35
C THR A 104 -8.52 -9.69 -1.10
N ILE A 105 -8.47 -11.01 -1.28
CA ILE A 105 -9.60 -11.92 -1.17
C ILE A 105 -9.51 -12.72 0.14
N GLU A 106 -10.66 -13.17 0.65
CA GLU A 106 -10.74 -13.98 1.85
C GLU A 106 -9.89 -15.28 1.75
N PRO A 107 -9.17 -15.65 2.83
CA PRO A 107 -8.41 -16.89 2.87
C PRO A 107 -9.29 -18.10 2.56
N GLY A 108 -8.82 -18.98 1.67
CA GLY A 108 -9.51 -20.23 1.33
C GLY A 108 -10.42 -20.19 0.10
N VAL A 109 -10.62 -19.02 -0.52
CA VAL A 109 -11.40 -18.93 -1.78
C VAL A 109 -10.69 -19.63 -2.95
N ILE A 110 -9.36 -19.58 -3.00
CA ILE A 110 -8.54 -20.23 -4.04
C ILE A 110 -7.72 -21.38 -3.44
N SER A 111 -7.77 -22.55 -4.07
CA SER A 111 -6.98 -23.71 -3.67
C SER A 111 -5.52 -23.56 -4.10
N LYS A 112 -4.59 -24.25 -3.41
CA LYS A 112 -3.17 -24.28 -3.81
C LYS A 112 -2.99 -24.82 -5.25
N ALA A 113 -3.80 -25.82 -5.62
CA ALA A 113 -3.84 -26.33 -6.98
C ALA A 113 -4.37 -25.29 -7.98
N GLY A 114 -5.39 -24.51 -7.62
CA GLY A 114 -5.92 -23.42 -8.46
C GLY A 114 -4.89 -22.32 -8.73
N ILE A 115 -4.04 -22.00 -7.74
CA ILE A 115 -2.91 -21.06 -7.94
C ILE A 115 -1.94 -21.62 -8.99
N LEU A 116 -1.56 -22.90 -8.86
CA LEU A 116 -0.63 -23.56 -9.78
C LEU A 116 -1.21 -23.66 -11.21
N VAL A 117 -2.47 -24.08 -11.32
CA VAL A 117 -3.20 -24.18 -12.59
C VAL A 117 -3.33 -22.80 -13.24
N THR A 118 -3.59 -21.76 -12.46
CA THR A 118 -3.67 -20.40 -13.01
C THR A 118 -2.35 -19.95 -13.60
N GLY A 119 -1.26 -20.03 -12.83
CA GLY A 119 0.07 -19.58 -13.30
C GLY A 119 0.58 -20.40 -14.49
N ILE A 120 0.64 -21.72 -14.35
CA ILE A 120 1.18 -22.62 -15.38
C ILE A 120 0.26 -22.64 -16.61
N GLY A 121 -1.05 -22.73 -16.40
CA GLY A 121 -2.05 -22.77 -17.47
C GLY A 121 -2.02 -21.49 -18.30
N SER A 122 -2.03 -20.32 -17.66
CA SER A 122 -1.98 -19.05 -18.39
C SER A 122 -0.70 -18.88 -19.20
N CYS A 123 0.46 -19.23 -18.62
CA CYS A 123 1.75 -19.15 -19.32
C CYS A 123 1.85 -20.14 -20.49
N THR A 124 1.36 -21.36 -20.31
CA THR A 124 1.39 -22.39 -21.36
C THR A 124 0.51 -21.99 -22.54
N CYS A 125 -0.73 -21.54 -22.29
CA CYS A 125 -1.61 -21.04 -23.35
C CYS A 125 -1.06 -19.77 -24.01
N TYR A 126 -0.46 -18.86 -23.25
CA TYR A 126 0.19 -17.66 -23.76
C TYR A 126 1.34 -17.97 -24.72
N VAL A 127 2.28 -18.82 -24.31
CA VAL A 127 3.43 -19.19 -25.14
C VAL A 127 2.97 -20.01 -26.34
N ALA A 128 2.05 -20.97 -26.16
CA ALA A 128 1.51 -21.78 -27.25
C ALA A 128 0.78 -20.92 -28.30
N LEU A 129 -0.02 -19.94 -27.87
CA LEU A 129 -0.69 -19.01 -28.79
C LEU A 129 0.33 -18.14 -29.53
N THR A 130 1.33 -17.60 -28.82
CA THR A 130 2.38 -16.79 -29.45
C THR A 130 3.18 -17.63 -30.47
N MET A 131 3.52 -18.88 -30.14
CA MET A 131 4.13 -19.82 -31.08
C MET A 131 3.23 -20.09 -32.29
N LEU A 132 1.94 -20.31 -32.06
CA LEU A 132 0.97 -20.53 -33.15
C LEU A 132 0.90 -19.32 -34.09
N ILE A 133 0.86 -18.10 -33.57
CA ILE A 133 0.89 -16.87 -34.38
C ILE A 133 2.19 -16.80 -35.20
N ALA A 134 3.34 -17.12 -34.59
CA ALA A 134 4.62 -17.13 -35.29
C ALA A 134 4.67 -18.19 -36.42
N VAL A 135 4.00 -19.34 -36.24
CA VAL A 135 3.88 -20.40 -37.25
C VAL A 135 2.96 -19.99 -38.39
N LEU A 136 1.80 -19.40 -38.06
CA LEU A 136 0.75 -19.09 -39.03
C LEU A 136 1.03 -17.80 -39.83
N TRP A 137 1.78 -16.87 -39.25
CA TRP A 137 1.99 -15.55 -39.85
C TRP A 137 3.44 -15.29 -40.24
N LYS A 138 4.29 -14.94 -39.29
CA LYS A 138 5.73 -14.68 -39.48
C LYS A 138 6.45 -14.66 -38.14
N PHE A 139 7.72 -15.04 -38.15
CA PHE A 139 8.65 -14.81 -37.04
C PHE A 139 9.78 -13.87 -37.48
N PRO A 140 10.16 -12.85 -36.69
CA PRO A 140 9.50 -12.40 -35.45
C PRO A 140 8.12 -11.78 -35.73
N ILE A 141 7.21 -11.83 -34.75
CA ILE A 141 5.83 -11.37 -34.89
C ILE A 141 5.81 -9.83 -34.88
N PRO A 142 5.28 -9.14 -35.91
CA PRO A 142 5.19 -7.67 -35.91
C PRO A 142 4.43 -7.16 -34.68
N PHE A 143 5.05 -6.25 -33.92
CA PHE A 143 4.50 -5.77 -32.64
C PHE A 143 4.12 -6.91 -31.68
N GLY A 144 4.88 -8.01 -31.69
CA GLY A 144 4.56 -9.25 -30.98
C GLY A 144 4.30 -9.03 -29.49
N TYR A 145 5.04 -8.14 -28.83
CA TYR A 145 4.80 -7.81 -27.43
C TYR A 145 3.40 -7.18 -27.23
N VAL A 146 3.08 -6.13 -27.98
CA VAL A 146 1.78 -5.44 -27.91
C VAL A 146 0.62 -6.39 -28.24
N LEU A 147 0.77 -7.21 -29.28
CA LEU A 147 -0.26 -8.15 -29.71
C LEU A 147 -0.54 -9.24 -28.67
N THR A 148 0.47 -9.64 -27.90
CA THR A 148 0.38 -10.81 -27.01
C THR A 148 0.02 -10.44 -25.55
N VAL A 149 0.12 -9.16 -25.15
CA VAL A 149 -0.32 -8.67 -23.83
C VAL A 149 -1.81 -8.95 -23.57
N ALA A 150 -2.69 -8.60 -24.51
CA ALA A 150 -4.13 -8.81 -24.33
C ALA A 150 -4.51 -10.31 -24.22
N PRO A 151 -3.99 -11.22 -25.08
CA PRO A 151 -4.14 -12.66 -24.87
C PRO A 151 -3.60 -13.18 -23.54
N PHE A 152 -2.45 -12.70 -23.07
CA PHE A 152 -1.91 -13.09 -21.77
C PHE A 152 -2.88 -12.73 -20.63
N VAL A 153 -3.36 -11.49 -20.61
CA VAL A 153 -4.34 -11.01 -19.64
C VAL A 153 -5.63 -11.84 -19.72
N PHE A 154 -6.12 -12.14 -20.93
CA PHE A 154 -7.30 -12.97 -21.14
C PHE A 154 -7.13 -14.38 -20.56
N PHE A 155 -6.04 -15.08 -20.89
CA PHE A 155 -5.78 -16.42 -20.35
C PHE A 155 -5.65 -16.40 -18.84
N TYR A 156 -4.90 -15.44 -18.29
CA TYR A 156 -4.81 -15.26 -16.84
C TYR A 156 -6.19 -15.11 -16.20
N MET A 157 -7.02 -14.20 -16.71
CA MET A 157 -8.37 -13.97 -16.18
C MET A 157 -9.24 -15.23 -16.28
N ALA A 158 -9.21 -15.93 -17.42
CA ALA A 158 -9.99 -17.14 -17.64
C ALA A 158 -9.59 -18.26 -16.67
N PHE A 159 -8.30 -18.56 -16.55
CA PHE A 159 -7.80 -19.58 -15.65
C PHE A 159 -8.00 -19.21 -14.18
N PHE A 160 -7.86 -17.93 -13.81
CA PHE A 160 -8.11 -17.46 -12.44
C PHE A 160 -9.58 -17.64 -12.05
N LEU A 161 -10.50 -17.24 -12.93
CA LEU A 161 -11.95 -17.39 -12.72
C LEU A 161 -12.36 -18.87 -12.66
N LEU A 162 -11.78 -19.71 -13.51
CA LEU A 162 -12.01 -21.16 -13.50
C LEU A 162 -11.49 -21.80 -12.21
N SER A 163 -10.35 -21.34 -11.71
CA SER A 163 -9.72 -21.85 -10.48
C SER A 163 -10.49 -21.53 -9.20
N ILE A 164 -11.24 -20.42 -9.16
CA ILE A 164 -12.18 -20.14 -8.07
C ILE A 164 -13.47 -20.98 -8.23
N GLY A 165 -13.89 -21.19 -9.48
CA GLY A 165 -15.06 -22.00 -9.82
C GLY A 165 -16.33 -21.14 -10.02
N PRO A 166 -17.06 -21.31 -11.14
CA PRO A 166 -18.25 -20.51 -11.44
C PRO A 166 -19.36 -20.57 -10.37
N ARG A 167 -19.45 -21.71 -9.66
CA ARG A 167 -20.44 -21.93 -8.60
C ARG A 167 -20.18 -21.06 -7.37
N VAL A 168 -18.92 -20.84 -7.00
CA VAL A 168 -18.53 -20.01 -5.85
C VAL A 168 -18.80 -18.54 -6.16
N LEU A 169 -18.45 -18.10 -7.38
CA LEU A 169 -18.76 -16.74 -7.84
C LEU A 169 -20.27 -16.49 -7.84
N ARG A 170 -21.08 -17.44 -8.31
CA ARG A 170 -22.55 -17.24 -8.35
C ARG A 170 -23.18 -17.06 -6.96
N LYS A 171 -22.60 -17.68 -5.92
CA LYS A 171 -23.13 -17.63 -4.55
C LYS A 171 -22.80 -16.35 -3.79
N SER A 172 -21.66 -15.70 -4.07
CA SER A 172 -21.21 -14.51 -3.32
C SER A 172 -21.12 -13.27 -4.23
N PRO A 173 -22.13 -12.37 -4.22
CA PRO A 173 -22.07 -11.13 -4.99
C PRO A 173 -20.96 -10.17 -4.51
N ALA A 174 -20.64 -10.19 -3.21
CA ALA A 174 -19.55 -9.39 -2.64
C ALA A 174 -18.17 -9.82 -3.18
N LEU A 175 -17.92 -11.13 -3.27
CA LEU A 175 -16.69 -11.67 -3.86
C LEU A 175 -16.57 -11.29 -5.34
N ARG A 176 -17.67 -11.37 -6.10
CA ARG A 176 -17.69 -10.96 -7.51
C ARG A 176 -17.32 -9.49 -7.69
N HIS A 177 -17.87 -8.60 -6.86
CA HIS A 177 -17.55 -7.18 -6.93
C HIS A 177 -16.07 -6.92 -6.64
N LYS A 178 -15.52 -7.51 -5.56
CA LYS A 178 -14.08 -7.41 -5.24
C LYS A 178 -13.22 -7.91 -6.40
N LEU A 179 -13.55 -9.07 -6.95
CA LEU A 179 -12.79 -9.67 -8.05
C LEU A 179 -12.85 -8.85 -9.33
N PHE A 180 -14.02 -8.35 -9.72
CA PHE A 180 -14.17 -7.52 -10.92
C PHE A 180 -13.33 -6.23 -10.80
N SER A 181 -13.30 -5.63 -9.61
CA SER A 181 -12.48 -4.46 -9.34
C SER A 181 -10.99 -4.76 -9.51
N GLN A 182 -10.50 -5.89 -8.99
CA GLN A 182 -9.11 -6.32 -9.15
C GLN A 182 -8.76 -6.69 -10.61
N MET A 183 -9.66 -7.35 -11.32
CA MET A 183 -9.48 -7.65 -12.74
C MET A 183 -9.43 -6.36 -13.58
N THR A 184 -10.18 -5.34 -13.20
CA THR A 184 -10.11 -4.01 -13.83
C THR A 184 -8.74 -3.36 -13.59
N VAL A 185 -8.15 -3.51 -12.40
CA VAL A 185 -6.79 -3.03 -12.12
C VAL A 185 -5.77 -3.73 -13.02
N ILE A 186 -5.84 -5.07 -13.15
CA ILE A 186 -4.94 -5.85 -14.01
C ILE A 186 -5.13 -5.48 -15.49
N ALA A 187 -6.37 -5.28 -15.95
CA ALA A 187 -6.64 -4.82 -17.30
C ALA A 187 -6.06 -3.42 -17.56
N ALA A 188 -6.17 -2.51 -16.60
CA ALA A 188 -5.58 -1.16 -16.70
C ALA A 188 -4.05 -1.22 -16.77
N GLN A 189 -3.40 -2.14 -16.04
CA GLN A 189 -1.97 -2.41 -16.18
C GLN A 189 -1.63 -2.98 -17.56
N GLY A 190 -2.46 -3.86 -18.12
CA GLY A 190 -2.32 -4.34 -19.49
C GLY A 190 -2.34 -3.21 -20.53
N VAL A 191 -3.24 -2.23 -20.36
CA VAL A 191 -3.27 -1.02 -21.22
C VAL A 191 -1.97 -0.22 -21.10
N LEU A 192 -1.43 -0.08 -19.89
CA LEU A 192 -0.16 0.61 -19.65
C LEU A 192 1.01 -0.09 -20.34
N ALA A 193 1.05 -1.43 -20.29
CA ALA A 193 2.04 -2.24 -20.99
C ALA A 193 2.00 -2.09 -22.52
N ILE A 194 0.86 -1.66 -23.09
CA ILE A 194 0.71 -1.34 -24.51
C ILE A 194 1.10 0.12 -24.78
N ALA A 195 0.68 1.05 -23.93
CA ALA A 195 0.89 2.49 -24.12
C ALA A 195 2.37 2.88 -24.20
N TYR A 196 3.24 2.28 -23.38
CA TYR A 196 4.66 2.60 -23.35
C TYR A 196 5.42 2.20 -24.63
N PRO A 197 5.30 0.98 -25.16
CA PRO A 197 5.83 0.64 -26.48
C PRO A 197 5.32 1.56 -27.59
N THR A 198 4.04 1.94 -27.58
CA THR A 198 3.48 2.89 -28.54
C THR A 198 4.11 4.28 -28.41
N PHE A 199 4.29 4.77 -27.19
CA PHE A 199 5.02 6.01 -26.94
C PHE A 199 6.45 5.91 -27.47
N SER A 200 7.15 4.80 -27.22
CA SER A 200 8.53 4.59 -27.65
C SER A 200 8.65 4.61 -29.17
N ALA A 201 7.73 3.95 -29.86
CA ALA A 201 7.65 3.94 -31.32
C ALA A 201 7.54 5.36 -31.88
N ILE A 202 6.64 6.18 -31.31
CA ILE A 202 6.45 7.58 -31.72
C ILE A 202 7.70 8.40 -31.36
N PHE A 203 8.19 8.30 -30.13
CA PHE A 203 9.34 9.07 -29.63
C PHE A 203 10.58 8.88 -30.48
N ASN A 204 10.87 7.64 -30.91
CA ASN A 204 12.03 7.32 -31.74
C ASN A 204 11.93 7.85 -33.18
N GLN A 205 10.73 8.18 -33.67
CA GLN A 205 10.53 8.77 -35.00
C GLN A 205 10.61 10.31 -35.01
N LEU A 206 10.58 10.95 -33.84
CA LEU A 206 10.58 12.41 -33.72
C LEU A 206 12.00 12.99 -33.80
N SER A 207 12.11 14.22 -34.31
CA SER A 207 13.35 15.01 -34.24
C SER A 207 13.68 15.43 -32.79
N ALA A 208 14.93 15.82 -32.50
CA ALA A 208 15.37 16.17 -31.13
C ALA A 208 14.51 17.27 -30.46
N THR A 209 14.09 18.29 -31.22
CA THR A 209 13.21 19.36 -30.71
C THR A 209 11.81 18.83 -30.40
N GLN A 210 11.27 17.97 -31.27
CA GLN A 210 9.97 17.34 -31.06
C GLN A 210 9.99 16.33 -29.91
N GLN A 211 11.06 15.55 -29.74
CA GLN A 211 11.26 14.66 -28.60
C GLN A 211 11.19 15.42 -27.27
N SER A 212 11.81 16.60 -27.21
CA SER A 212 11.83 17.44 -26.00
C SER A 212 10.43 17.93 -25.61
N ILE A 213 9.58 18.24 -26.58
CA ILE A 213 8.16 18.61 -26.35
C ILE A 213 7.33 17.36 -26.00
N PHE A 214 7.56 16.25 -26.70
CA PHE A 214 6.78 15.02 -26.52
C PHE A 214 6.99 14.37 -25.15
N ILE A 215 8.12 14.63 -24.47
CA ILE A 215 8.37 14.17 -23.09
C ILE A 215 7.28 14.62 -22.12
N PHE A 216 6.65 15.77 -22.32
CA PHE A 216 5.56 16.24 -21.46
C PHE A 216 4.30 15.36 -21.53
N VAL A 217 4.17 14.48 -22.53
CA VAL A 217 3.11 13.46 -22.59
C VAL A 217 3.32 12.39 -21.51
N LEU A 218 4.55 12.14 -21.08
CA LEU A 218 4.87 11.11 -20.09
C LEU A 218 4.27 11.44 -18.69
N PRO A 219 4.40 12.67 -18.14
CA PRO A 219 3.64 13.09 -16.97
C PRO A 219 2.11 12.98 -17.13
N LEU A 220 1.56 13.23 -18.32
CA LEU A 220 0.11 13.12 -18.57
C LEU A 220 -0.37 11.67 -18.55
N ILE A 221 0.39 10.74 -19.15
CA ILE A 221 0.13 9.30 -19.07
C ILE A 221 0.21 8.84 -17.62
N LYS A 222 1.32 9.18 -16.93
CA LYS A 222 1.52 8.87 -15.49
C LYS A 222 0.33 9.35 -14.67
N PHE A 223 -0.06 10.61 -14.80
CA PHE A 223 -1.19 11.19 -14.07
C PHE A 223 -2.51 10.46 -14.39
N SER A 224 -2.84 10.27 -15.66
CA SER A 224 -4.09 9.65 -16.09
C SER A 224 -4.23 8.23 -15.56
N VAL A 225 -3.16 7.44 -15.65
CA VAL A 225 -3.14 6.05 -15.19
C VAL A 225 -3.22 5.96 -13.67
N LYS A 226 -2.54 6.86 -12.94
CA LYS A 226 -2.71 6.99 -11.48
C LYS A 226 -4.17 7.20 -11.11
N GLN A 227 -4.91 8.05 -11.84
CA GLN A 227 -6.34 8.28 -11.58
C GLN A 227 -7.20 7.04 -11.81
N VAL A 228 -6.97 6.34 -12.92
CA VAL A 228 -7.70 5.11 -13.27
C VAL A 228 -7.47 4.03 -12.22
N ILE A 229 -6.20 3.75 -11.89
CA ILE A 229 -5.84 2.71 -10.91
C ILE A 229 -6.32 3.10 -9.51
N ALA A 230 -6.22 4.37 -9.11
CA ALA A 230 -6.73 4.83 -7.82
C ALA A 230 -8.25 4.69 -7.71
N LYS A 231 -9.00 4.91 -8.80
CA LYS A 231 -10.46 4.71 -8.83
C LYS A 231 -10.81 3.21 -8.79
N ALA A 232 -10.10 2.38 -9.56
CA ALA A 232 -10.32 0.94 -9.63
C ALA A 232 -9.94 0.21 -8.32
N SER A 233 -9.00 0.74 -7.55
CA SER A 233 -8.56 0.18 -6.27
C SER A 233 -9.23 0.81 -5.05
N ALA A 234 -10.16 1.76 -5.21
CA ALA A 234 -10.76 2.53 -4.12
C ALA A 234 -11.36 1.68 -2.98
N HIS A 235 -11.83 0.46 -3.29
CA HIS A 235 -12.37 -0.49 -2.32
C HIS A 235 -11.33 -0.98 -1.30
N LEU A 236 -10.04 -0.96 -1.64
CA LEU A 236 -8.94 -1.38 -0.77
C LEU A 236 -8.48 -0.30 0.22
N LYS A 237 -9.04 0.91 0.13
CA LYS A 237 -8.87 2.03 1.06
C LYS A 237 -7.40 2.35 1.40
N GLU A 238 -6.81 1.66 2.38
CA GLU A 238 -5.44 1.86 2.88
C GLU A 238 -4.35 1.31 1.95
N CYS A 239 -4.69 0.48 0.94
CA CYS A 239 -3.71 -0.06 -0.01
C CYS A 239 -3.70 0.66 -1.36
N VAL A 240 -4.58 1.67 -1.55
CA VAL A 240 -4.69 2.40 -2.83
C VAL A 240 -3.36 3.06 -3.21
N GLY A 241 -2.72 3.73 -2.25
CA GLY A 241 -1.45 4.42 -2.49
C GLY A 241 -0.35 3.45 -2.91
N LEU A 242 -0.24 2.32 -2.20
CA LEU A 242 0.70 1.25 -2.51
C LEU A 242 0.52 0.70 -3.93
N ILE A 243 -0.71 0.35 -4.29
CA ILE A 243 -1.00 -0.23 -5.61
C ILE A 243 -0.66 0.78 -6.69
N VAL A 244 -1.04 2.05 -6.51
CA VAL A 244 -0.75 3.10 -7.50
C VAL A 244 0.74 3.32 -7.66
N VAL A 245 1.53 3.36 -6.57
CA VAL A 245 2.99 3.55 -6.66
C VAL A 245 3.65 2.37 -7.36
N PHE A 246 3.43 1.14 -6.90
CA PHE A 246 4.11 -0.03 -7.49
C PHE A 246 3.59 -0.40 -8.88
N SER A 247 2.38 0.02 -9.25
CA SER A 247 1.88 -0.15 -10.61
C SER A 247 2.35 0.93 -11.58
N VAL A 248 2.22 2.21 -11.23
CA VAL A 248 2.49 3.31 -12.16
C VAL A 248 3.91 3.84 -12.03
N ASP A 249 4.38 4.10 -10.81
CA ASP A 249 5.66 4.77 -10.60
C ASP A 249 6.84 3.86 -10.93
N VAL A 250 6.75 2.57 -10.60
CA VAL A 250 7.77 1.58 -11.01
C VAL A 250 7.88 1.50 -12.53
N CYS A 251 6.74 1.33 -13.22
CA CYS A 251 6.72 1.23 -14.66
C CYS A 251 7.24 2.51 -15.31
N ASN A 252 6.79 3.67 -14.82
CA ASN A 252 7.22 4.97 -15.33
C ASN A 252 8.72 5.20 -15.09
N ALA A 253 9.24 4.90 -13.90
CA ALA A 253 10.65 5.06 -13.57
C ALA A 253 11.55 4.18 -14.45
N LEU A 254 11.18 2.89 -14.63
CA LEU A 254 11.89 1.99 -15.55
C LEU A 254 11.88 2.55 -16.98
N TYR A 255 10.72 3.05 -17.42
CA TYR A 255 10.57 3.59 -18.77
C TYR A 255 11.37 4.88 -19.00
N VAL A 256 11.34 5.83 -18.05
CA VAL A 256 12.15 7.06 -18.08
C VAL A 256 13.62 6.71 -18.24
N VAL A 257 14.10 5.74 -17.46
CA VAL A 257 15.49 5.28 -17.49
C VAL A 257 15.86 4.66 -18.85
N VAL A 258 14.97 3.83 -19.44
CA VAL A 258 15.16 3.31 -20.80
C VAL A 258 15.20 4.45 -21.82
N CYS A 259 14.30 5.44 -21.72
CA CYS A 259 14.28 6.62 -22.59
C CYS A 259 15.54 7.48 -22.45
N MET A 260 16.06 7.65 -21.23
CA MET A 260 17.32 8.35 -20.98
C MET A 260 18.50 7.66 -21.67
N GLN A 261 18.48 6.32 -21.74
CA GLN A 261 19.50 5.56 -22.45
C GLN A 261 19.37 5.69 -23.98
N THR A 262 18.15 5.72 -24.52
CA THR A 262 17.91 5.81 -25.97
C THR A 262 17.98 7.23 -26.52
N ALA A 263 17.91 8.26 -25.65
CA ALA A 263 17.90 9.65 -26.07
C ALA A 263 19.18 10.02 -26.84
N ILE A 264 19.00 10.57 -28.04
CA ILE A 264 20.10 10.97 -28.93
C ILE A 264 20.76 12.26 -28.44
N SER A 265 19.98 13.15 -27.81
CA SER A 265 20.43 14.47 -27.36
C SER A 265 20.65 14.53 -25.85
N PRO A 266 21.81 15.02 -25.37
CA PRO A 266 22.05 15.22 -23.93
C PRO A 266 21.10 16.25 -23.32
N VAL A 267 20.55 17.18 -24.12
CA VAL A 267 19.58 18.17 -23.66
C VAL A 267 18.28 17.48 -23.21
N THR A 268 17.84 16.47 -23.94
CA THR A 268 16.62 15.71 -23.64
C THR A 268 16.75 14.98 -22.30
N THR A 269 17.91 14.40 -22.01
CA THR A 269 18.23 13.82 -20.69
C THR A 269 18.22 14.87 -19.59
N THR A 270 18.89 16.01 -19.81
CA THR A 270 18.89 17.12 -18.83
C THR A 270 17.48 17.63 -18.54
N VAL A 271 16.60 17.76 -19.55
CA VAL A 271 15.21 18.17 -19.37
C VAL A 271 14.40 17.15 -18.58
N MET A 272 14.62 15.85 -18.79
CA MET A 272 13.97 14.81 -17.98
C MET A 272 14.37 14.92 -16.50
N ILE A 273 15.68 15.03 -16.23
CA ILE A 273 16.21 15.16 -14.86
C ILE A 273 15.69 16.43 -14.18
N THR A 274 15.73 17.57 -14.88
CA THR A 274 15.29 18.85 -14.28
C THR A 274 13.78 18.91 -14.09
N SER A 275 13.00 18.33 -14.99
CA SER A 275 11.54 18.24 -14.84
C SER A 275 11.16 17.40 -13.63
N ASP A 276 11.84 16.27 -13.41
CA ASP A 276 11.56 15.39 -12.27
C ASP A 276 11.93 16.08 -10.96
N ALA A 277 13.14 16.65 -10.88
CA ALA A 277 13.59 17.43 -9.73
C ALA A 277 12.62 18.59 -9.39
N PHE A 278 12.04 19.24 -10.41
CA PHE A 278 11.03 20.28 -10.23
C PHE A 278 9.73 19.72 -9.61
N PHE A 279 9.22 18.59 -10.11
CA PHE A 279 8.02 17.96 -9.55
C PHE A 279 8.24 17.50 -8.11
N VAL A 280 9.42 16.93 -7.82
CA VAL A 280 9.80 16.54 -6.46
C VAL A 280 9.89 17.75 -5.53
N LEU A 281 10.47 18.86 -5.98
CA LEU A 281 10.51 20.10 -5.21
C LEU A 281 9.10 20.64 -4.90
N LEU A 282 8.16 20.55 -5.85
CA LEU A 282 6.76 20.90 -5.63
C LEU A 282 6.09 19.97 -4.62
N ALA A 283 6.34 18.66 -4.69
CA ALA A 283 5.83 17.69 -3.73
C ALA A 283 6.36 17.97 -2.31
N LEU A 284 7.67 18.18 -2.18
CA LEU A 284 8.32 18.59 -0.93
C LEU A 284 7.71 19.86 -0.35
N ARG A 285 7.51 20.89 -1.19
CA ARG A 285 6.89 22.14 -0.80
C ARG A 285 5.46 21.90 -0.29
N SER A 286 4.66 21.14 -1.04
CA SER A 286 3.27 20.82 -0.68
C SER A 286 3.19 20.12 0.68
N ILE A 287 4.02 19.09 0.89
CA ILE A 287 4.10 18.34 2.15
C ILE A 287 4.57 19.23 3.29
N TYR A 288 5.58 20.08 3.07
CA TYR A 288 6.09 20.99 4.09
C TYR A 288 5.00 21.94 4.62
N TYR A 289 4.25 22.57 3.71
CA TYR A 289 3.16 23.48 4.08
C TYR A 289 1.98 22.75 4.73
N GLN A 290 1.55 21.60 4.18
CA GLN A 290 0.44 20.83 4.72
C GLN A 290 0.76 20.27 6.13
N LEU A 291 2.01 19.85 6.34
CA LEU A 291 2.47 19.41 7.67
C LEU A 291 2.57 20.56 8.66
N ASN A 292 2.98 21.77 8.25
CA ASN A 292 3.00 22.92 9.16
C ASN A 292 1.60 23.28 9.66
N ALA A 293 0.60 23.24 8.78
CA ALA A 293 -0.79 23.54 9.14
C ALA A 293 -1.39 22.53 10.13
N THR A 294 -1.04 21.24 10.01
CA THR A 294 -1.55 20.16 10.87
C THR A 294 -0.77 20.01 12.16
N GLN A 295 0.56 20.13 12.12
CA GLN A 295 1.43 20.00 13.29
C GLN A 295 1.23 21.14 14.29
N GLY A 296 1.03 22.38 13.82
CA GLY A 296 0.72 23.51 14.71
C GLY A 296 -0.54 23.28 15.55
N ARG A 297 -1.54 22.55 15.01
CA ARG A 297 -2.77 22.20 15.73
C ARG A 297 -2.59 21.03 16.69
N LEU A 298 -1.89 19.96 16.28
CA LEU A 298 -1.59 18.82 17.16
C LEU A 298 -0.71 19.20 18.36
N GLN A 299 0.32 20.02 18.15
CA GLN A 299 1.19 20.51 19.23
C GLN A 299 0.47 21.47 20.18
N SER A 300 -0.54 22.21 19.69
CA SER A 300 -1.37 23.05 20.56
C SER A 300 -2.29 22.23 21.48
N LEU A 301 -2.63 21.00 21.08
CA LEU A 301 -3.47 20.08 21.86
C LEU A 301 -2.68 19.25 22.88
N ASN A 302 -1.36 19.10 22.71
CA ASN A 302 -0.53 18.32 23.64
C ASN A 302 0.89 18.90 23.73
N SER A 303 1.31 19.34 24.92
CA SER A 303 2.58 20.05 25.17
C SER A 303 3.80 19.12 25.37
N SER A 304 3.66 17.83 25.09
CA SER A 304 4.73 16.84 25.30
C SER A 304 5.70 16.79 24.11
N LYS A 305 7.00 16.62 24.37
CA LYS A 305 8.05 16.35 23.35
C LYS A 305 7.95 14.92 22.76
N GLY A 306 6.73 14.44 22.52
CA GLY A 306 6.47 13.09 22.03
C GLY A 306 6.80 12.91 20.54
N ASN A 307 6.92 11.66 20.12
CA ASN A 307 6.90 11.31 18.70
C ASN A 307 5.46 11.44 18.19
N TYR A 308 5.28 11.87 16.93
CA TYR A 308 3.96 12.12 16.33
C TYR A 308 2.99 10.93 16.46
N LEU A 309 3.49 9.70 16.37
CA LEU A 309 2.70 8.48 16.53
C LEU A 309 2.09 8.37 17.93
N GLU A 310 2.86 8.69 18.97
CA GLU A 310 2.40 8.60 20.36
C GLU A 310 1.41 9.71 20.67
N ASP A 311 1.67 10.94 20.23
CA ASP A 311 0.74 12.06 20.41
C ASP A 311 -0.61 11.77 19.76
N LEU A 312 -0.59 11.18 18.55
CA LEU A 312 -1.81 10.77 17.84
C LEU A 312 -2.55 9.62 18.55
N LEU A 313 -1.83 8.63 19.07
CA LEU A 313 -2.42 7.53 19.84
C LEU A 313 -3.07 8.01 21.14
N VAL A 314 -2.45 8.97 21.84
CA VAL A 314 -3.02 9.59 23.04
C VAL A 314 -4.31 10.33 22.70
N LEU A 315 -4.35 11.09 21.60
CA LEU A 315 -5.55 11.80 21.17
C LEU A 315 -6.69 10.84 20.78
N ILE A 316 -6.37 9.78 20.04
CA ILE A 316 -7.32 8.70 19.71
C ILE A 316 -7.89 8.08 20.98
N ARG A 317 -7.04 7.75 21.96
CA ARG A 317 -7.45 7.17 23.24
C ARG A 317 -8.37 8.11 24.01
N GLY A 318 -8.08 9.41 24.02
CA GLY A 318 -8.91 10.44 24.63
C GLY A 318 -10.32 10.46 24.03
N ILE A 319 -10.43 10.50 22.70
CA ILE A 319 -11.72 10.53 21.99
C ILE A 319 -12.57 9.30 22.29
N PHE A 320 -11.99 8.09 22.21
CA PHE A 320 -12.74 6.87 22.47
C PHE A 320 -13.19 6.76 23.94
N ARG A 321 -12.35 7.18 24.88
CA ARG A 321 -12.68 7.19 26.31
C ARG A 321 -13.74 8.22 26.67
N GLU A 322 -13.68 9.41 26.07
CA GLU A 322 -14.70 10.44 26.29
C GLU A 322 -16.05 10.01 25.73
N ASN A 323 -16.05 9.37 24.54
CA ASN A 323 -17.27 8.84 23.93
C ASN A 323 -17.90 7.67 24.71
N ASP A 324 -17.08 6.82 25.35
CA ASP A 324 -17.54 5.75 26.24
C ASP A 324 -18.23 6.32 27.49
N ASN A 325 -17.68 7.40 28.05
CA ASN A 325 -18.27 8.05 29.23
C ASN A 325 -19.56 8.82 28.92
N SER A 326 -19.76 9.29 27.68
CA SER A 326 -20.87 10.15 27.29
C SER A 326 -22.02 9.44 26.57
N ASN A 327 -21.94 8.12 26.33
CA ASN A 327 -22.86 7.38 25.46
C ASN A 327 -23.09 8.10 24.11
N GLY A 328 -22.03 8.70 23.58
CA GLY A 328 -22.06 9.56 22.39
C GLY A 328 -22.22 8.79 21.08
N ALA A 329 -22.52 9.53 20.02
CA ALA A 329 -22.67 9.03 18.65
C ALA A 329 -21.47 8.16 18.20
N PRO A 330 -21.66 7.24 17.25
CA PRO A 330 -20.58 6.37 16.79
C PRO A 330 -19.42 7.16 16.18
N VAL A 331 -18.22 7.00 16.77
CA VAL A 331 -16.98 7.66 16.32
C VAL A 331 -16.66 7.20 14.88
N SER A 332 -16.52 8.16 13.97
CA SER A 332 -16.28 7.93 12.53
C SER A 332 -14.86 7.48 12.18
N ILE A 333 -14.00 7.26 13.18
CA ILE A 333 -12.61 6.78 13.02
C ILE A 333 -12.61 5.27 12.71
N ARG A 334 -11.82 4.87 11.71
CA ARG A 334 -11.64 3.46 11.34
C ARG A 334 -10.69 2.76 12.30
N VAL A 335 -11.19 1.71 12.94
CA VAL A 335 -10.44 0.94 13.94
C VAL A 335 -9.60 -0.15 13.27
N SER A 336 -10.23 -1.03 12.50
CA SER A 336 -9.58 -2.19 11.88
C SER A 336 -9.14 -1.92 10.44
N ALA A 337 -7.99 -2.48 10.06
CA ALA A 337 -7.44 -2.42 8.71
C ALA A 337 -8.19 -3.41 7.78
N PRO A 338 -8.24 -3.16 6.45
CA PRO A 338 -8.85 -4.09 5.50
C PRO A 338 -8.11 -5.43 5.36
N LEU A 339 -6.79 -5.42 5.57
CA LEU A 339 -5.92 -6.61 5.56
C LEU A 339 -5.37 -6.86 6.98
N PRO A 340 -5.16 -8.13 7.36
CA PRO A 340 -4.57 -8.46 8.65
C PRO A 340 -3.13 -7.92 8.73
N LEU A 341 -2.82 -7.21 9.82
CA LEU A 341 -1.49 -6.65 10.10
C LEU A 341 -0.92 -7.24 11.38
N PRO A 342 0.40 -7.48 11.46
CA PRO A 342 1.04 -7.95 12.68
C PRO A 342 0.99 -6.85 13.74
N ILE A 343 0.50 -7.19 14.93
CA ILE A 343 0.39 -6.29 16.08
C ILE A 343 0.97 -6.94 17.32
N SER A 344 1.52 -6.15 18.23
CA SER A 344 1.96 -6.65 19.55
C SER A 344 0.76 -7.10 20.39
N ILE A 345 1.02 -7.90 21.43
CA ILE A 345 -0.01 -8.37 22.37
C ILE A 345 -0.67 -7.18 23.09
N GLU A 346 0.11 -6.14 23.41
CA GLU A 346 -0.41 -4.92 24.04
C GLU A 346 -1.32 -4.14 23.08
N SER A 347 -0.86 -3.91 21.84
CA SER A 347 -1.65 -3.26 20.80
C SER A 347 -2.93 -4.04 20.46
N ALA A 348 -2.88 -5.37 20.48
CA ALA A 348 -4.05 -6.23 20.29
C ALA A 348 -5.07 -6.07 21.43
N ARG A 349 -4.61 -6.00 22.68
CA ARG A 349 -5.48 -5.78 23.84
C ARG A 349 -6.19 -4.43 23.74
N TYR A 350 -5.45 -3.38 23.39
CA TYR A 350 -6.01 -2.03 23.20
C TYR A 350 -7.00 -1.96 22.02
N LEU A 351 -6.70 -2.62 20.90
CA LEU A 351 -7.62 -2.68 19.76
C LEU A 351 -8.92 -3.39 20.10
N ASN A 352 -8.84 -4.51 20.84
CA ASN A 352 -10.01 -5.24 21.31
C ASN A 352 -10.86 -4.39 22.25
N GLU A 353 -10.24 -3.63 23.16
CA GLU A 353 -10.96 -2.71 24.06
C GLU A 353 -11.78 -1.68 23.28
N ILE A 354 -11.17 -1.01 22.29
CA ILE A 354 -11.86 -0.06 21.41
C ILE A 354 -13.00 -0.75 20.65
N GLU A 355 -12.77 -1.95 20.12
CA GLU A 355 -13.77 -2.66 19.33
C GLU A 355 -14.96 -3.10 20.20
N HIS A 356 -14.71 -3.53 21.44
CA HIS A 356 -15.76 -3.85 22.41
C HIS A 356 -16.60 -2.62 22.76
N THR A 357 -15.98 -1.47 23.05
CA THR A 357 -16.70 -0.21 23.29
C THR A 357 -17.54 0.18 22.08
N LYS A 358 -16.98 0.08 20.87
CA LYS A 358 -17.71 0.39 19.63
C LYS A 358 -18.92 -0.53 19.41
N ARG A 359 -18.78 -1.84 19.68
CA ARG A 359 -19.88 -2.81 19.58
C ARG A 359 -20.95 -2.59 20.63
N ARG A 360 -20.57 -2.22 21.86
CA ARG A 360 -21.51 -1.86 22.94
C ARG A 360 -22.37 -0.66 22.53
N ASN A 361 -21.75 0.44 22.10
CA ASN A 361 -22.47 1.64 21.69
C ASN A 361 -23.38 1.38 20.48
N ALA A 362 -22.97 0.51 19.55
CA ALA A 362 -23.81 0.12 18.40
C ALA A 362 -25.06 -0.69 18.81
N ARG A 363 -24.94 -1.58 19.81
CA ARG A 363 -26.09 -2.33 20.36
C ARG A 363 -27.03 -1.45 21.18
N ASP A 364 -26.49 -0.50 21.93
CA ASP A 364 -27.29 0.44 22.70
C ASP A 364 -28.07 1.37 21.75
N THR A 365 -27.44 1.88 20.69
CA THR A 365 -28.12 2.68 19.65
C THR A 365 -29.26 1.90 18.97
N HIS A 366 -29.08 0.59 18.72
CA HIS A 366 -30.15 -0.25 18.20
C HIS A 366 -31.26 -0.53 19.21
N SER A 367 -30.96 -0.59 20.51
CA SER A 367 -31.96 -0.82 21.56
C SER A 367 -32.77 0.44 21.88
N THR A 368 -32.16 1.64 21.79
CA THR A 368 -32.85 2.92 22.03
C THR A 368 -33.84 3.27 20.91
N ASN A 369 -33.63 2.78 19.69
CA ASN A 369 -34.55 2.98 18.56
C ASN A 369 -35.84 2.14 18.65
N TYR A 370 -35.97 1.21 19.61
CA TYR A 370 -37.20 0.46 19.88
C TYR A 370 -38.01 1.01 21.08
N LEU A 371 -37.55 2.07 21.73
CA LEU A 371 -38.20 2.65 22.92
C LEU A 371 -38.49 4.16 22.72
N SER A 372 -39.39 4.48 21.78
CA SER A 372 -40.03 5.80 21.74
C SER A 372 -41.36 5.80 20.98
N VAL A 373 -42.34 5.00 21.43
CA VAL A 373 -43.76 5.38 21.29
C VAL A 373 -44.48 4.92 22.55
N VAL A 374 -44.84 5.86 23.42
CA VAL A 374 -45.91 5.65 24.39
C VAL A 374 -47.18 6.19 23.74
N PRO A 375 -48.14 5.35 23.32
CA PRO A 375 -49.48 5.81 23.05
C PRO A 375 -50.30 5.69 24.34
N THR A 376 -50.81 6.82 24.79
CA THR A 376 -51.94 6.92 25.72
C THR A 376 -53.12 6.18 25.08
N ALA A 377 -53.63 5.12 25.72
CA ALA A 377 -54.91 4.53 25.32
C ALA A 377 -55.65 3.98 26.54
N THR A 378 -56.83 4.56 26.72
CA THR A 378 -57.92 4.16 27.60
C THR A 378 -58.35 2.72 27.33
N THR A 379 -58.62 2.02 28.42
CA THR A 379 -59.22 0.68 28.53
C THR A 379 -60.43 0.45 27.64
N TRP A 380 -60.54 -0.74 27.02
CA TRP A 380 -61.58 -1.75 27.27
C TRP A 380 -61.13 -3.14 26.81
N ILE A 381 -61.69 -4.13 27.50
CA ILE A 381 -61.35 -5.55 27.67
C ILE A 381 -61.92 -6.41 26.52
N GLU A 382 -61.20 -7.44 26.03
CA GLU A 382 -61.62 -8.86 26.09
C GLU A 382 -60.64 -9.88 25.43
N SER A 383 -60.41 -10.98 26.17
CA SER A 383 -59.96 -12.34 25.76
C SER A 383 -58.46 -12.66 25.53
N MET A 384 -57.93 -13.48 26.45
CA MET A 384 -56.76 -14.39 26.38
C MET A 384 -57.31 -15.85 26.37
N PRO A 385 -56.60 -16.92 25.95
CA PRO A 385 -55.19 -17.20 26.30
C PRO A 385 -54.30 -17.99 25.29
N SER A 386 -53.01 -18.10 25.66
CA SER A 386 -52.04 -19.21 25.41
C SER A 386 -51.07 -19.19 24.20
N SER A 387 -49.89 -18.61 24.47
CA SER A 387 -48.53 -19.19 24.37
C SER A 387 -48.03 -19.93 23.11
N THR A 388 -47.43 -19.14 22.22
CA THR A 388 -46.04 -19.17 21.69
C THR A 388 -45.11 -20.40 21.78
N ASN A 389 -44.63 -20.77 20.58
CA ASN A 389 -43.24 -20.85 20.08
C ASN A 389 -42.21 -21.86 20.62
N ARG A 390 -41.75 -22.73 19.71
CA ARG A 390 -40.36 -23.22 19.61
C ARG A 390 -39.97 -23.46 18.14
N GLN A 391 -39.09 -22.62 17.61
CA GLN A 391 -38.07 -22.96 16.59
C GLN A 391 -37.20 -21.69 16.37
N GLN A 392 -36.04 -21.56 17.03
CA GLN A 392 -34.75 -22.19 16.74
C GLN A 392 -33.96 -21.41 15.67
N ASP A 393 -33.35 -20.33 16.14
CA ASP A 393 -32.28 -19.62 15.45
C ASP A 393 -30.98 -19.88 16.25
N ARG A 394 -30.04 -20.61 15.64
CA ARG A 394 -28.78 -21.04 16.27
C ARG A 394 -27.68 -21.02 15.21
N GLY A 395 -26.66 -20.19 15.42
CA GLY A 395 -25.31 -20.48 14.94
C GLY A 395 -24.56 -19.34 14.25
N GLU A 396 -24.11 -18.34 15.00
CA GLU A 396 -22.91 -17.56 14.66
C GLU A 396 -21.93 -17.75 15.82
N LEU A 397 -20.99 -18.68 15.65
CA LEU A 397 -20.03 -19.12 16.67
C LEU A 397 -18.61 -18.76 16.23
N ASP A 398 -17.94 -18.07 17.15
CA ASP A 398 -16.53 -17.72 17.30
C ASP A 398 -15.49 -18.40 16.39
N TRP A 399 -14.77 -17.59 15.62
CA TRP A 399 -13.50 -17.97 14.97
C TRP A 399 -12.25 -17.44 15.71
N ALA A 400 -12.42 -16.70 16.81
CA ALA A 400 -11.33 -16.00 17.49
C ALA A 400 -10.60 -16.82 18.58
N VAL A 401 -10.97 -18.09 18.83
CA VAL A 401 -10.42 -18.89 19.95
C VAL A 401 -9.58 -20.11 19.50
N LEU A 402 -9.43 -20.40 18.21
CA LEU A 402 -8.84 -21.68 17.77
C LEU A 402 -7.41 -21.66 17.21
N ASN A 403 -6.64 -20.58 17.36
CA ASN A 403 -5.26 -20.54 16.86
C ASN A 403 -4.17 -20.25 17.91
N ALA A 404 -4.50 -20.33 19.21
CA ALA A 404 -3.52 -20.14 20.29
C ALA A 404 -2.95 -21.45 20.88
N THR A 405 -3.28 -22.63 20.33
CA THR A 405 -2.91 -23.94 20.91
C THR A 405 -2.14 -24.88 19.98
N SER A 406 -1.52 -24.39 18.90
CA SER A 406 -0.76 -25.23 17.96
C SER A 406 0.77 -25.03 17.99
N ALA A 407 1.31 -24.53 19.10
CA ALA A 407 2.74 -24.58 19.35
C ALA A 407 3.01 -25.16 20.75
N PHE A 408 3.81 -26.23 20.77
CA PHE A 408 4.28 -27.03 21.91
C PHE A 408 3.38 -28.19 22.36
N ASP A 409 3.68 -29.38 21.84
CA ASP A 409 3.85 -30.56 22.69
C ASP A 409 4.70 -31.64 22.00
N VAL A 410 5.84 -31.98 22.61
CA VAL A 410 6.57 -33.23 22.43
C VAL A 410 6.98 -33.74 23.82
N THR A 411 6.44 -34.91 24.16
CA THR A 411 6.83 -35.94 25.16
C THR A 411 6.55 -35.75 26.66
N ASN A 412 5.46 -36.40 27.10
CA ASN A 412 5.35 -37.49 28.10
C ASN A 412 6.19 -37.45 29.40
N ASN A 413 5.51 -37.33 30.56
CA ASN A 413 5.21 -38.45 31.47
C ASN A 413 4.38 -38.00 32.70
N ALA A 414 3.48 -38.88 33.14
CA ALA A 414 2.42 -38.69 34.14
C ALA A 414 2.89 -38.84 35.63
N PRO A 415 1.99 -39.02 36.61
CA PRO A 415 1.17 -38.00 37.26
C PRO A 415 1.43 -37.96 38.80
N ASN A 416 0.89 -36.97 39.53
CA ASN A 416 0.37 -37.23 40.87
C ASN A 416 -0.57 -36.12 41.38
N THR A 417 -1.70 -36.60 41.87
CA THR A 417 -2.79 -35.96 42.61
C THR A 417 -2.32 -35.31 43.90
N LEU A 418 -2.86 -34.12 44.26
CA LEU A 418 -3.72 -33.96 45.44
C LEU A 418 -4.29 -32.53 45.54
N ARG A 419 -5.51 -32.47 46.06
CA ARG A 419 -6.39 -31.33 46.27
C ARG A 419 -6.51 -31.10 47.77
N VAL A 420 -6.20 -29.93 48.33
CA VAL A 420 -6.66 -29.53 49.68
C VAL A 420 -6.85 -28.00 49.79
N HIS A 421 -7.95 -27.62 50.45
CA HIS A 421 -8.47 -26.28 50.77
C HIS A 421 -7.76 -25.58 51.96
N PRO A 422 -8.05 -24.28 52.23
CA PRO A 422 -7.28 -23.40 53.12
C PRO A 422 -7.81 -23.33 54.56
N ALA A 423 -7.00 -22.82 55.51
CA ALA A 423 -7.46 -22.43 56.85
C ALA A 423 -6.72 -21.21 57.42
N ARG A 424 -7.52 -20.34 58.04
CA ARG A 424 -7.26 -19.13 58.86
C ARG A 424 -6.75 -19.48 60.27
N GLN A 425 -6.13 -18.50 60.96
CA GLN A 425 -6.24 -18.10 62.40
C GLN A 425 -5.00 -17.26 62.81
N LEU A 426 -4.95 -16.31 63.77
CA LEU A 426 -5.84 -15.70 64.77
C LEU A 426 -5.12 -14.43 65.33
N ALA A 427 -5.84 -13.54 66.03
CA ALA A 427 -5.41 -12.27 66.64
C ALA A 427 -4.85 -12.39 68.08
N ASP A 428 -4.24 -11.32 68.63
CA ASP A 428 -4.74 -10.56 69.81
C ASP A 428 -3.75 -9.57 70.49
N ASN A 429 -4.31 -8.44 71.00
CA ASN A 429 -4.03 -7.66 72.24
C ASN A 429 -3.71 -6.12 72.19
N LEU A 430 -4.33 -5.38 73.13
CA LEU A 430 -4.59 -3.91 73.24
C LEU A 430 -3.86 -3.18 74.43
N MET A 431 -3.45 -1.89 74.20
CA MET A 431 -3.53 -0.59 75.00
C MET A 431 -3.01 -0.45 76.48
N PRO A 432 -2.92 0.76 77.17
CA PRO A 432 -3.11 2.22 76.85
C PRO A 432 -2.04 3.25 77.43
N GLY A 433 -2.20 4.58 77.18
CA GLY A 433 -1.28 5.77 77.46
C GLY A 433 -1.14 6.31 78.92
N PRO A 434 -0.63 7.56 79.23
CA PRO A 434 -1.36 8.87 79.09
C PRO A 434 -0.42 10.17 78.96
N PRO A 435 -0.74 11.45 79.37
CA PRO A 435 -0.82 12.61 78.43
C PRO A 435 -0.29 14.04 78.89
N LEU A 436 -0.48 15.09 78.04
CA LEU A 436 -0.59 16.59 78.28
C LEU A 436 0.68 17.49 78.49
N PRO A 437 0.66 18.87 78.43
CA PRO A 437 -0.04 19.86 77.55
C PRO A 437 0.65 21.27 77.31
N VAL A 438 -0.03 22.17 76.53
CA VAL A 438 -0.08 23.69 76.56
C VAL A 438 1.13 24.48 75.93
N ALA A 439 1.04 25.57 75.14
CA ALA A 439 0.14 26.74 75.10
C ALA A 439 0.07 27.49 73.74
N VAL A 440 -0.90 28.40 73.67
CA VAL A 440 -1.43 29.21 72.55
C VAL A 440 -0.78 30.60 72.44
N SER A 441 -0.74 31.20 71.24
CA SER A 441 -0.98 32.65 71.06
C SER A 441 -1.54 32.97 69.66
N ILE A 442 -2.51 33.88 69.64
CA ILE A 442 -3.36 34.32 68.52
C ILE A 442 -2.74 35.56 67.86
N ARG A 443 -2.80 35.66 66.52
CA ARG A 443 -2.95 36.95 65.82
C ARG A 443 -3.65 36.79 64.47
N THR A 444 -4.56 37.70 64.21
CA THR A 444 -5.62 37.72 63.20
C THR A 444 -5.21 38.42 61.89
N SER A 445 -5.92 38.07 60.80
CA SER A 445 -6.02 38.77 59.49
C SER A 445 -4.85 38.49 58.50
N THR A 446 -5.03 38.14 57.22
CA THR A 446 -6.07 38.47 56.23
C THR A 446 -5.93 37.53 55.01
N GLN A 447 -7.07 37.12 54.42
CA GLN A 447 -7.30 36.75 53.00
C GLN A 447 -6.22 35.97 52.20
N GLN A 448 -6.53 34.71 51.84
CA GLN A 448 -6.78 34.28 50.45
C GLN A 448 -7.01 32.76 50.40
N THR A 449 -8.24 32.38 50.08
CA THR A 449 -8.66 30.99 49.86
C THR A 449 -8.34 30.61 48.42
N GLU A 450 -7.23 29.89 48.18
CA GLU A 450 -7.02 29.20 46.90
C GLU A 450 -7.86 27.92 46.90
N SER A 451 -9.04 27.99 46.29
CA SER A 451 -9.84 26.84 45.94
C SER A 451 -9.20 26.09 44.77
N ARG A 452 -8.68 24.90 45.07
CA ARG A 452 -8.25 23.88 44.12
C ARG A 452 -9.45 23.40 43.29
N SER A 453 -9.79 24.11 42.23
CA SER A 453 -10.79 23.70 41.26
C SER A 453 -10.16 22.79 40.20
N LYS A 454 -10.43 21.49 40.28
CA LYS A 454 -10.26 20.56 39.15
C LYS A 454 -11.38 20.88 38.15
N SER A 455 -11.11 21.70 37.13
CA SER A 455 -12.07 21.90 36.04
C SER A 455 -12.16 20.62 35.21
N ARG A 456 -13.25 19.88 35.42
CA ARG A 456 -13.72 18.83 34.54
C ARG A 456 -14.45 19.54 33.41
N ILE A 457 -13.74 19.89 32.33
CA ILE A 457 -14.36 20.44 31.13
C ILE A 457 -15.13 19.30 30.47
N SER A 458 -16.46 19.32 30.53
CA SER A 458 -17.26 18.54 29.58
C SER A 458 -17.12 19.24 28.23
N ALA A 459 -16.47 18.59 27.26
CA ALA A 459 -16.35 19.13 25.92
C ALA A 459 -17.75 19.36 25.33
N SER A 460 -17.98 20.53 24.72
CA SER A 460 -19.20 20.75 23.95
C SER A 460 -19.18 19.84 22.70
N PRO A 461 -20.35 19.44 22.16
CA PRO A 461 -20.42 18.59 20.97
C PRO A 461 -19.58 19.10 19.79
N SER A 462 -19.49 20.43 19.62
CA SER A 462 -18.67 21.11 18.62
C SER A 462 -17.16 20.92 18.78
N THR A 463 -16.66 20.73 20.00
CA THR A 463 -15.24 20.49 20.28
C THR A 463 -14.87 19.03 20.02
N GLN A 464 -15.78 18.09 20.28
CA GLN A 464 -15.57 16.68 20.00
C GLN A 464 -15.48 16.42 18.49
N ASP A 465 -16.39 17.00 17.69
CA ASP A 465 -16.34 16.90 16.23
C ASP A 465 -15.06 17.49 15.63
N ALA A 466 -14.58 18.62 16.17
CA ALA A 466 -13.31 19.22 15.77
C ALA A 466 -12.12 18.28 16.07
N SER A 467 -12.09 17.66 17.25
CA SER A 467 -11.02 16.73 17.63
C SER A 467 -11.00 15.46 16.76
N ILE A 468 -12.17 14.94 16.38
CA ILE A 468 -12.30 13.80 15.48
C ILE A 468 -11.75 14.17 14.09
N GLN A 469 -12.09 15.36 13.60
CA GLN A 469 -11.58 15.85 12.32
C GLN A 469 -10.05 16.02 12.33
N ASP A 470 -9.48 16.52 13.43
CA ASP A 470 -8.04 16.67 13.59
C ASP A 470 -7.32 15.31 13.57
N VAL A 471 -7.85 14.29 14.25
CA VAL A 471 -7.32 12.92 14.18
C VAL A 471 -7.43 12.35 12.77
N GLN A 472 -8.55 12.57 12.07
CA GLN A 472 -8.71 12.09 10.70
C GLN A 472 -7.71 12.75 9.74
N ASN A 473 -7.47 14.05 9.90
CA ASN A 473 -6.46 14.80 9.14
C ASN A 473 -5.04 14.28 9.44
N ALA A 474 -4.75 13.94 10.68
CA ALA A 474 -3.47 13.37 11.10
C ALA A 474 -3.23 11.98 10.49
N LEU A 475 -4.24 11.10 10.55
CA LEU A 475 -4.19 9.76 9.92
C LEU A 475 -4.08 9.84 8.39
N GLN A 476 -4.70 10.84 7.77
CA GLN A 476 -4.56 11.13 6.34
C GLN A 476 -3.14 11.61 6.00
N THR A 477 -2.55 12.42 6.88
CA THR A 477 -1.20 12.96 6.70
C THR A 477 -0.14 11.86 6.76
N LEU A 478 -0.27 10.89 7.68
CA LEU A 478 0.59 9.70 7.69
C LEU A 478 0.43 8.85 6.42
N PHE A 479 -0.79 8.68 5.93
CA PHE A 479 -1.03 7.97 4.67
C PHE A 479 -0.39 8.69 3.48
N HIS A 480 -0.52 10.01 3.43
CA HIS A 480 0.10 10.83 2.40
C HIS A 480 1.64 10.75 2.47
N SER A 481 2.23 10.80 3.67
CA SER A 481 3.68 10.65 3.82
C SER A 481 4.17 9.27 3.37
N GLU A 482 3.40 8.21 3.65
CA GLU A 482 3.69 6.85 3.18
C GLU A 482 3.80 6.83 1.66
N TYR A 483 2.75 7.34 0.99
CA TYR A 483 2.64 7.37 -0.46
C TYR A 483 3.80 8.12 -1.13
N VAL A 484 4.17 9.29 -0.61
CA VAL A 484 5.27 10.09 -1.16
C VAL A 484 6.61 9.39 -0.96
N VAL A 485 6.89 8.91 0.26
CA VAL A 485 8.16 8.22 0.56
C VAL A 485 8.35 6.99 -0.34
N MET A 486 7.27 6.25 -0.62
CA MET A 486 7.33 5.11 -1.55
C MET A 486 7.63 5.55 -2.99
N GLY A 487 6.98 6.61 -3.49
CA GLY A 487 7.20 7.11 -4.85
C GLY A 487 8.64 7.56 -5.08
N GLU A 488 9.15 8.40 -4.18
CA GLU A 488 10.52 8.93 -4.23
C GLU A 488 11.56 7.83 -4.06
N TYR A 489 11.29 6.83 -3.22
CA TYR A 489 12.14 5.65 -3.11
C TYR A 489 12.26 4.89 -4.43
N ILE A 490 11.14 4.70 -5.15
CA ILE A 490 11.14 4.01 -6.45
C ILE A 490 11.91 4.82 -7.50
N GLU A 491 11.69 6.14 -7.57
CA GLU A 491 12.38 7.03 -8.50
C GLU A 491 13.89 7.09 -8.21
N CYS A 492 14.30 6.96 -6.94
CA CYS A 492 15.70 6.87 -6.55
C CYS A 492 16.33 5.49 -6.82
N ALA A 493 15.63 4.39 -6.49
CA ALA A 493 16.22 3.05 -6.49
C ALA A 493 16.25 2.37 -7.87
N ILE A 494 15.22 2.59 -8.70
CA ILE A 494 15.11 1.95 -10.02
C ILE A 494 16.27 2.30 -10.96
N PRO A 495 16.70 3.57 -11.10
CA PRO A 495 17.80 3.91 -12.00
C PRO A 495 19.13 3.26 -11.62
N VAL A 496 19.40 3.12 -10.32
CA VAL A 496 20.59 2.41 -9.82
C VAL A 496 20.54 0.93 -10.18
N LEU A 497 19.41 0.27 -9.92
CA LEU A 497 19.24 -1.15 -10.24
C LEU A 497 19.26 -1.41 -11.74
N TYR A 498 18.69 -0.50 -12.54
CA TYR A 498 18.77 -0.56 -13.98
C TYR A 498 20.20 -0.37 -14.49
N ALA A 499 20.98 0.55 -13.91
CA ALA A 499 22.39 0.74 -14.29
C ALA A 499 23.21 -0.55 -14.05
N VAL A 500 22.95 -1.23 -12.92
CA VAL A 500 23.56 -2.55 -12.64
C VAL A 500 23.11 -3.59 -13.67
N TYR A 501 21.80 -3.70 -13.94
CA TYR A 501 21.26 -4.59 -14.96
C TYR A 501 21.88 -4.33 -16.34
N LEU A 502 22.00 -3.06 -16.75
CA LEU A 502 22.57 -2.67 -18.03
C LEU A 502 24.04 -3.05 -18.13
N ALA A 503 24.80 -2.90 -17.03
CA ALA A 503 26.20 -3.33 -16.99
C ALA A 503 26.33 -4.86 -17.18
N PHE A 504 25.46 -5.66 -16.54
CA PHE A 504 25.41 -7.11 -16.79
C PHE A 504 25.01 -7.43 -18.24
N LEU A 505 23.95 -6.81 -18.74
CA LEU A 505 23.46 -7.03 -20.10
C LEU A 505 24.54 -6.72 -21.14
N TYR A 506 25.29 -5.62 -20.97
CA TYR A 506 26.36 -5.20 -21.89
C TYR A 506 27.43 -6.28 -22.12
N HIS A 507 27.71 -7.11 -21.11
CA HIS A 507 28.69 -8.19 -21.20
C HIS A 507 28.12 -9.53 -21.70
N LEU A 508 26.80 -9.64 -21.88
CA LEU A 508 26.16 -10.86 -22.36
C LEU A 508 26.04 -10.86 -23.89
N PRO A 509 26.13 -12.04 -24.54
CA PRO A 509 25.91 -12.16 -25.99
C PRO A 509 24.54 -11.63 -26.45
N THR A 510 23.56 -11.68 -25.55
CA THR A 510 22.20 -11.22 -25.73
C THR A 510 22.10 -9.72 -26.02
N ALA A 511 23.10 -8.91 -25.62
CA ALA A 511 23.18 -7.48 -25.91
C ALA A 511 23.07 -7.13 -27.40
N ALA A 512 23.50 -8.04 -28.28
CA ALA A 512 23.45 -7.82 -29.72
C ALA A 512 22.02 -7.77 -30.29
N TYR A 513 21.02 -8.27 -29.55
CA TYR A 513 19.63 -8.37 -29.99
C TYR A 513 18.72 -7.26 -29.47
N TYR A 514 19.27 -6.34 -28.67
CA TYR A 514 18.55 -5.16 -28.19
C TYR A 514 18.99 -3.93 -28.99
N PRO A 515 18.06 -3.16 -29.60
CA PRO A 515 18.40 -2.01 -30.44
C PRO A 515 19.29 -0.98 -29.75
N HIS A 516 19.05 -0.75 -28.46
CA HIS A 516 19.73 0.24 -27.65
C HIS A 516 21.12 -0.21 -27.17
N THR A 517 21.39 -1.52 -27.04
CA THR A 517 22.74 -2.03 -26.70
C THR A 517 23.55 -2.49 -27.91
N ARG A 518 22.91 -2.91 -29.00
CA ARG A 518 23.59 -3.43 -30.22
C ARG A 518 24.57 -2.43 -30.83
N SER A 519 24.27 -1.13 -30.76
CA SER A 519 25.08 -0.05 -31.33
C SER A 519 25.90 0.71 -30.27
N LEU A 520 25.97 0.18 -29.04
CA LEU A 520 26.54 0.86 -27.89
C LEU A 520 28.06 0.65 -27.86
N THR A 521 28.81 1.66 -28.32
CA THR A 521 30.28 1.69 -28.15
C THR A 521 30.63 1.85 -26.66
N SER A 522 31.85 1.49 -26.27
CA SER A 522 32.32 1.64 -24.87
C SER A 522 32.13 3.08 -24.36
N GLU A 523 32.36 4.09 -25.20
CA GLU A 523 32.16 5.50 -24.85
C GLU A 523 30.68 5.85 -24.62
N LYS A 524 29.79 5.36 -25.50
CA LYS A 524 28.34 5.57 -25.35
C LYS A 524 27.79 4.85 -24.13
N PHE A 525 28.32 3.65 -23.83
CA PHE A 525 27.99 2.90 -22.63
C PHE A 525 28.36 3.68 -21.36
N VAL A 526 29.61 4.13 -21.25
CA VAL A 526 30.07 4.95 -20.11
C VAL A 526 29.21 6.21 -19.97
N ARG A 527 28.89 6.89 -21.07
CA ARG A 527 28.01 8.07 -21.04
C ARG A 527 26.60 7.74 -20.54
N ALA A 528 26.00 6.65 -21.02
CA ALA A 528 24.68 6.22 -20.57
C ALA A 528 24.68 5.91 -19.06
N VAL A 529 25.66 5.14 -18.59
CA VAL A 529 25.83 4.83 -17.17
C VAL A 529 26.05 6.09 -16.33
N MET A 530 26.88 7.02 -16.78
CA MET A 530 27.10 8.32 -16.10
C MET A 530 25.82 9.16 -16.00
N ASN A 531 25.01 9.21 -17.07
CA ASN A 531 23.73 9.91 -17.05
C ASN A 531 22.75 9.28 -16.04
N LEU A 532 22.71 7.96 -15.96
CA LEU A 532 21.90 7.25 -14.97
C LEU A 532 22.37 7.53 -13.55
N PHE A 533 23.69 7.52 -13.30
CA PHE A 533 24.24 7.89 -11.99
C PHE A 533 23.95 9.34 -11.62
N LEU A 534 24.04 10.27 -12.57
CA LEU A 534 23.70 11.68 -12.32
C LEU A 534 22.22 11.83 -11.95
N TYR A 535 21.33 11.14 -12.67
CA TYR A 535 19.91 11.11 -12.34
C TYR A 535 19.67 10.50 -10.96
N SER A 536 20.28 9.35 -10.66
CA SER A 536 20.20 8.72 -9.33
C SER A 536 20.70 9.64 -8.21
N LEU A 537 21.73 10.45 -8.47
CA LEU A 537 22.25 11.39 -7.47
C LEU A 537 21.25 12.50 -7.16
N VAL A 538 20.56 13.02 -8.17
CA VAL A 538 19.50 14.03 -8.01
C VAL A 538 18.34 13.45 -7.20
N GLU A 539 17.88 12.25 -7.57
CA GLU A 539 16.79 11.57 -6.85
C GLU A 539 17.20 11.11 -5.44
N PHE A 540 18.47 10.77 -5.23
CA PHE A 540 18.97 10.46 -3.89
C PHE A 540 19.02 11.72 -3.01
N ALA A 541 19.43 12.86 -3.56
CA ALA A 541 19.44 14.12 -2.85
C ALA A 541 18.02 14.57 -2.48
N SER A 542 17.05 14.40 -3.38
CA SER A 542 15.66 14.72 -3.11
C SER A 542 15.03 13.79 -2.07
N PHE A 543 15.23 12.47 -2.18
CA PHE A 543 14.79 11.47 -1.20
C PHE A 543 15.40 11.72 0.19
N THR A 544 16.67 12.10 0.24
CA THR A 544 17.35 12.49 1.49
C THR A 544 16.75 13.76 2.07
N GLY A 545 16.49 14.77 1.25
CA GLY A 545 15.81 16.00 1.65
C GLY A 545 14.43 15.74 2.24
N LEU A 546 13.61 14.93 1.55
CA LEU A 546 12.30 14.49 2.06
C LEU A 546 12.44 13.75 3.39
N SER A 547 13.37 12.82 3.47
CA SER A 547 13.60 12.02 4.66
C SER A 547 13.98 12.89 5.87
N ILE A 548 14.80 13.93 5.67
CA ILE A 548 15.18 14.89 6.72
C ILE A 548 13.96 15.71 7.15
N VAL A 549 13.19 16.26 6.21
CA VAL A 549 12.00 17.08 6.49
C VAL A 549 10.96 16.27 7.28
N LEU A 550 10.66 15.06 6.83
CA LEU A 550 9.70 14.18 7.49
C LEU A 550 10.20 13.71 8.86
N ARG A 551 11.49 13.38 8.99
CA ARG A 551 12.08 12.99 10.30
C ARG A 551 11.98 14.12 11.32
N ARG A 552 12.26 15.36 10.91
CA ARG A 552 12.13 16.54 11.79
C ARG A 552 10.68 16.81 12.22
N LYS A 553 9.71 16.47 11.37
CA LYS A 553 8.28 16.73 11.62
C LYS A 553 7.60 15.62 12.41
N PHE A 554 7.85 14.36 12.06
CA PHE A 554 7.20 13.22 12.71
C PHE A 554 7.94 12.67 13.94
N GLY A 555 9.23 12.98 14.10
CA GLY A 555 10.06 12.47 15.20
C GLY A 555 10.61 11.06 14.99
N PHE A 556 10.23 10.36 13.92
CA PHE A 556 10.77 9.04 13.54
C PHE A 556 11.31 9.03 12.11
N SER A 557 12.17 8.06 11.79
CA SER A 557 12.77 7.98 10.44
C SER A 557 11.76 7.42 9.42
N PRO A 558 11.51 8.12 8.28
CA PRO A 558 10.61 7.65 7.22
C PRO A 558 11.00 6.31 6.60
N LEU A 559 12.27 5.90 6.74
CA LEU A 559 12.73 4.57 6.32
C LEU A 559 12.00 3.45 7.06
N TYR A 560 11.55 3.66 8.30
CA TYR A 560 10.73 2.67 9.01
C TYR A 560 9.35 2.55 8.39
N GLN A 561 8.75 3.67 7.97
CA GLN A 561 7.47 3.68 7.27
C GLN A 561 7.59 2.96 5.92
N LEU A 562 8.67 3.21 5.18
CA LEU A 562 8.96 2.50 3.94
C LEU A 562 9.16 0.99 4.17
N ALA A 563 10.06 0.60 5.08
CA ALA A 563 10.34 -0.81 5.34
C ALA A 563 9.12 -1.56 5.88
N PHE A 564 8.31 -0.92 6.74
CA PHE A 564 7.04 -1.47 7.21
C PHE A 564 6.13 -1.84 6.04
N VAL A 565 6.03 -0.97 5.03
CA VAL A 565 5.20 -1.24 3.85
C VAL A 565 5.79 -2.35 2.99
N LEU A 566 7.09 -2.29 2.71
CA LEU A 566 7.78 -3.29 1.89
C LEU A 566 7.68 -4.70 2.49
N GLU A 567 7.74 -4.80 3.82
CA GLU A 567 7.66 -6.08 4.53
C GLU A 567 6.22 -6.59 4.69
N THR A 568 5.26 -5.70 4.98
CA THR A 568 3.85 -6.10 5.20
C THR A 568 3.12 -6.47 3.91
N GLN A 569 3.58 -5.99 2.76
CA GLN A 569 2.90 -6.17 1.46
C GLN A 569 3.84 -6.79 0.43
N VAL A 570 4.75 -7.67 0.88
CA VAL A 570 5.82 -8.23 0.04
C VAL A 570 5.30 -8.99 -1.19
N ALA A 571 4.18 -9.73 -1.09
CA ALA A 571 3.70 -10.51 -2.22
C ALA A 571 3.08 -9.61 -3.31
N THR A 572 2.24 -8.63 -2.91
CA THR A 572 1.74 -7.60 -3.83
C THR A 572 2.88 -6.81 -4.47
N LEU A 573 3.89 -6.42 -3.69
CA LEU A 573 5.08 -5.72 -4.17
C LEU A 573 5.82 -6.54 -5.23
N GLN A 574 6.25 -7.76 -4.89
CA GLN A 574 6.99 -8.62 -5.83
C GLN A 574 6.16 -8.89 -7.09
N GLY A 575 4.85 -9.06 -6.96
CA GLY A 575 3.98 -9.27 -8.11
C GLY A 575 4.01 -8.13 -9.12
N HIS A 576 4.02 -6.88 -8.66
CA HIS A 576 4.16 -5.71 -9.54
C HIS A 576 5.56 -5.59 -10.12
N LEU A 577 6.59 -5.85 -9.31
CA LEU A 577 7.98 -5.77 -9.77
C LEU A 577 8.29 -6.80 -10.85
N PHE A 578 7.87 -8.07 -10.65
CA PHE A 578 8.03 -9.11 -11.67
C PHE A 578 7.31 -8.75 -12.96
N LEU A 579 6.08 -8.22 -12.88
CA LEU A 579 5.34 -7.74 -14.04
C LEU A 579 6.14 -6.68 -14.80
N TRP A 580 6.48 -5.56 -14.17
CA TRP A 580 7.06 -4.43 -14.89
C TRP A 580 8.50 -4.66 -15.33
N ILE A 581 9.33 -5.29 -14.50
CA ILE A 581 10.72 -5.55 -14.85
C ILE A 581 10.78 -6.57 -16.00
N SER A 582 9.97 -7.63 -15.97
CA SER A 582 9.93 -8.59 -17.09
C SER A 582 9.41 -7.95 -18.37
N VAL A 583 8.37 -7.10 -18.25
CA VAL A 583 7.75 -6.43 -19.39
C VAL A 583 8.69 -5.41 -20.03
N ILE A 584 9.14 -4.42 -19.27
CA ILE A 584 9.86 -3.25 -19.81
C ILE A 584 11.24 -3.61 -20.31
N LEU A 585 11.96 -4.50 -19.61
CA LEU A 585 13.31 -4.86 -20.02
C LEU A 585 13.32 -5.72 -21.29
N GLN A 586 12.30 -6.56 -21.50
CA GLN A 586 12.23 -7.48 -22.64
C GLN A 586 11.49 -6.90 -23.85
N MET A 587 10.65 -5.87 -23.67
CA MET A 587 9.80 -5.36 -24.76
C MET A 587 10.57 -4.88 -25.99
N THR A 588 11.83 -4.43 -25.82
CA THR A 588 12.65 -3.88 -26.92
C THR A 588 13.45 -4.93 -27.68
N LEU A 589 13.42 -6.20 -27.26
CA LEU A 589 14.13 -7.29 -27.91
C LEU A 589 13.63 -7.50 -29.34
N ILE A 590 14.53 -7.61 -30.33
CA ILE A 590 14.13 -7.73 -31.75
C ILE A 590 13.28 -8.98 -32.05
N HIS A 591 13.43 -10.05 -31.27
CA HIS A 591 12.61 -11.27 -31.37
C HIS A 591 11.12 -11.02 -31.10
N ASN A 592 10.78 -9.92 -30.42
CA ASN A 592 9.41 -9.45 -30.22
C ASN A 592 8.86 -8.66 -31.43
N GLY A 593 9.61 -8.59 -32.54
CA GLY A 593 9.23 -7.91 -33.78
C GLY A 593 9.07 -6.41 -33.62
N VAL A 594 10.03 -5.81 -32.91
CA VAL A 594 10.16 -4.36 -32.65
C VAL A 594 10.74 -3.63 -33.87
N ASP A 595 10.50 -4.13 -35.08
CA ASP A 595 10.94 -3.43 -36.27
C ASP A 595 10.02 -2.23 -36.50
N LEU A 596 10.40 -1.10 -35.89
CA LEU A 596 9.68 0.17 -35.93
C LEU A 596 9.65 0.78 -37.35
N GLU A 597 10.43 0.25 -38.29
CA GLU A 597 10.42 0.65 -39.70
C GLU A 597 9.38 -0.12 -40.53
N ALA A 598 8.89 -1.27 -40.05
CA ALA A 598 8.04 -2.17 -40.83
C ALA A 598 6.64 -1.64 -41.22
N PRO A 599 5.97 -0.72 -40.50
CA PRO A 599 4.64 -0.24 -40.93
C PRO A 599 4.67 0.80 -42.05
N PHE A 600 5.85 1.31 -42.41
CA PHE A 600 6.00 2.48 -43.29
C PHE A 600 6.95 2.23 -44.48
N LYS A 601 7.24 0.97 -44.81
CA LYS A 601 7.96 0.56 -46.03
C LYS A 601 7.07 -0.24 -46.96
#